data_AF-A0A416GES6-F1
#
_entry.id   AF-A0A416GES6-F1
#
_cell.length_a   1.000
_cell.length_b   1.000
_cell.length_c   1.000
_cell.angle_alpha   90.00
_cell.angle_beta   90.00
_cell.angle_gamma   90.00
#
_symmetry.space_group_name_H-M   'P 1'
#
loop_
_entity.id
_entity.type
_entity.pdbx_description
1 polymer ?
#
loop_
_entity_poly.entity_id
_entity_poly.type
_entity_poly.pdbx_seq_one_letter_code
_entity_poly.pdbx_strand_id
1 'polypeptide(L)'
;MRLFKKGVLGAAVIAGCSACTDTIDEHYGISDGVATKSLWEQIVEQPNLKNFAKVLEKVHYYNNETKASNLTYKDILQQNNKMTVWAPVDSTFDLDAVLADIEKDEYSVDHRFVRNHINSFARNVSGSEADSITMLNSKLGILDNSQKKFKDVDIVEANIPATNGVLHKLSATVPFLNNLYEYMQTTPEVSSLYQYFSERDTTYLDENQSVQGGIVNGEVTWADSVMITESKAFNFSFQYRGETWSGLNANLKNEDSTFVMIMPTNTGWDKAIAKTYPYFKYMGFAYANKDDKNKEGKKVNPDTIQKNQSLMSIVNRLAFSPNRQKDYTLEDFGHTDSLFTTSYIVVDTPYCNDIFKGIEPIRVSNGYVYLTDDYRYNVSDDIEVEGESFTYLYSDGINVSTRVNTASVTSTSRNPKIKGSISGNSYAYTVPLSLNTATNIAYKLPNVLSTKYDIYAIILPENIQDTLKTNTMPLKFAATINYYDGTSELEKSKTSEDFISDTTKVDTVLLFKDFQFPIAYQGVDNAYPTLKLEVTAGPREINKKYTNSIYVDKIILKAKKEE
;
A
#
# COMPACT_ATOMS: atom_id res chain seq x y z
N MET A 1 12.00 36.73 -23.86
CA MET A 1 11.48 38.12 -23.89
C MET A 1 10.00 38.07 -24.26
N ARG A 2 9.12 38.46 -23.30
CA ARG A 2 7.65 38.64 -23.41
C ARG A 2 6.82 37.35 -23.64
N LEU A 3 5.71 37.07 -22.95
CA LEU A 3 4.98 37.77 -21.90
C LEU A 3 3.98 36.78 -21.23
N PHE A 4 3.79 36.93 -19.93
CA PHE A 4 2.79 36.29 -19.06
C PHE A 4 1.33 36.43 -19.54
N LYS A 5 0.46 35.51 -19.09
CA LYS A 5 -0.85 35.87 -18.48
C LYS A 5 -1.46 34.72 -17.64
N LYS A 6 -1.52 34.99 -16.33
CA LYS A 6 -2.62 34.71 -15.36
C LYS A 6 -3.03 33.26 -15.09
N GLY A 7 -2.42 32.68 -14.04
CA GLY A 7 -3.00 31.64 -13.18
C GLY A 7 -3.16 32.19 -11.76
N VAL A 8 -4.26 31.83 -11.11
CA VAL A 8 -4.69 32.28 -9.77
C VAL A 8 -3.70 31.78 -8.71
N LEU A 9 -3.29 32.67 -7.79
CA LEU A 9 -2.45 32.36 -6.63
C LEU A 9 -3.20 31.42 -5.67
N GLY A 10 -2.84 30.15 -5.65
CA GLY A 10 -2.91 29.29 -4.46
C GLY A 10 -1.47 29.05 -4.01
N ALA A 11 -1.05 29.70 -2.93
CA ALA A 11 0.29 29.53 -2.38
C ALA A 11 0.38 28.18 -1.65
N ALA A 12 0.67 27.11 -2.39
CA ALA A 12 1.14 25.85 -1.83
C ALA A 12 2.66 25.98 -1.59
N VAL A 13 3.06 26.37 -0.38
CA VAL A 13 4.46 26.25 0.04
C VAL A 13 4.66 24.84 0.57
N ILE A 14 5.00 23.91 -0.32
CA ILE A 14 5.72 22.69 0.07
C ILE A 14 7.19 23.09 0.09
N ALA A 15 7.71 23.43 1.26
CA ALA A 15 9.14 23.64 1.43
C ALA A 15 9.85 22.30 1.19
N GLY A 16 10.57 22.19 0.07
CA GLY A 16 11.56 21.14 -0.11
C GLY A 16 12.67 21.35 0.91
N CYS A 17 12.72 20.50 1.94
CA CYS A 17 13.77 20.57 2.94
C CYS A 17 15.11 20.18 2.31
N SER A 18 15.97 21.16 2.09
CA SER A 18 17.41 20.94 2.10
C SER A 18 17.75 20.25 3.42
N ALA A 19 18.48 19.14 3.41
CA ALA A 19 19.03 18.58 4.64
C ALA A 19 19.95 19.63 5.27
N CYS A 20 19.48 20.31 6.31
CA CYS A 20 20.29 21.27 7.04
C CYS A 20 21.47 20.53 7.67
N THR A 21 22.67 21.02 7.39
CA THR A 21 23.86 20.69 8.17
C THR A 21 23.76 21.39 9.51
N ASP A 22 22.96 20.85 10.43
CA ASP A 22 22.81 21.38 11.78
C ASP A 22 24.17 21.32 12.50
N THR A 23 24.71 22.49 12.86
CA THR A 23 25.84 22.56 13.80
C THR A 23 25.33 22.48 15.23
N ILE A 24 25.95 21.62 16.04
CA ILE A 24 25.63 21.37 17.46
C ILE A 24 25.43 22.66 18.29
N ASP A 25 26.09 23.76 17.93
CA ASP A 25 26.08 25.02 18.68
C ASP A 25 24.73 25.76 18.66
N GLU A 26 23.89 25.58 17.64
CA GLU A 26 22.58 26.24 17.56
C GLU A 26 21.56 25.65 18.55
N HIS A 27 21.77 24.41 19.01
CA HIS A 27 20.94 23.78 20.05
C HIS A 27 21.25 24.25 21.48
N TYR A 28 22.31 25.06 21.65
CA TYR A 28 22.77 25.57 22.95
C TYR A 28 22.76 27.10 23.04
N GLY A 29 22.23 27.80 22.03
CA GLY A 29 22.16 29.26 22.00
C GLY A 29 21.51 29.84 23.27
N ILE A 30 22.32 30.57 24.04
CA ILE A 30 21.92 31.20 25.30
C ILE A 30 21.11 32.46 24.95
N SER A 31 19.85 32.51 25.37
CA SER A 31 19.03 33.73 25.37
C SER A 31 19.71 34.85 26.17
N ASP A 32 19.67 36.10 25.69
CA ASP A 32 20.24 37.25 26.39
C ASP A 32 19.59 37.43 27.79
N GLY A 33 20.32 37.03 28.83
CA GLY A 33 19.90 37.11 30.24
C GLY A 33 20.21 35.84 31.02
N VAL A 34 20.72 35.95 32.24
CA VAL A 34 20.92 34.79 33.13
C VAL A 34 19.55 34.30 33.59
N ALA A 35 19.11 33.16 33.07
CA ALA A 35 17.88 32.52 33.51
C ALA A 35 17.98 32.12 34.99
N THR A 36 17.02 32.53 35.81
CA THR A 36 16.95 32.20 37.25
C THR A 36 15.70 31.40 37.63
N LYS A 37 14.76 31.23 36.70
CA LYS A 37 13.48 30.55 36.88
C LYS A 37 13.34 29.40 35.91
N SER A 38 12.75 28.30 36.35
CA SER A 38 12.33 27.17 35.50
C SER A 38 11.19 27.56 34.56
N LEU A 39 10.92 26.72 33.55
CA LEU A 39 9.81 26.88 32.62
C LEU A 39 8.46 26.97 33.37
N TRP A 40 8.26 26.14 34.39
CA TRP A 40 7.07 26.22 35.23
C TRP A 40 6.94 27.58 35.94
N GLU A 41 8.00 28.04 36.59
CA GLU A 41 8.02 29.34 37.28
C GLU A 41 7.80 30.50 36.31
N GLN A 42 8.35 30.42 35.10
CA GLN A 42 8.09 31.39 34.03
C GLN A 42 6.61 31.40 33.65
N ILE A 43 5.99 30.23 33.40
CA ILE A 43 4.58 30.13 33.03
C ILE A 43 3.67 30.75 34.10
N VAL A 44 3.91 30.45 35.38
CA VAL A 44 3.08 30.94 36.50
C VAL A 44 3.21 32.45 36.70
N GLU A 45 4.37 33.04 36.39
CA GLU A 45 4.58 34.49 36.52
C GLU A 45 3.86 35.29 35.41
N GLN A 46 3.62 34.68 34.24
CA GLN A 46 2.97 35.36 33.13
C GLN A 46 1.46 35.53 33.41
N PRO A 47 0.95 36.78 33.49
CA PRO A 47 -0.45 37.01 33.85
C PRO A 47 -1.46 36.49 32.82
N ASN A 48 -1.02 36.23 31.59
CA ASN A 48 -1.81 35.76 30.46
C ASN A 48 -1.57 34.28 30.12
N LEU A 49 -0.98 33.48 31.01
CA LEU A 49 -0.83 32.02 30.83
C LEU A 49 -1.53 31.23 31.95
N LYS A 50 -2.44 31.84 32.70
CA LYS A 50 -3.06 31.21 33.88
C LYS A 50 -3.92 30.01 33.51
N ASN A 51 -4.60 30.04 32.37
CA ASN A 51 -5.40 28.93 31.88
C ASN A 51 -4.51 27.77 31.44
N PHE A 52 -3.42 28.06 30.73
CA PHE A 52 -2.46 27.03 30.32
C PHE A 52 -1.78 26.38 31.54
N ALA A 53 -1.40 27.17 32.54
CA ALA A 53 -0.87 26.67 33.81
C ALA A 53 -1.83 25.67 34.48
N LYS A 54 -3.13 25.98 34.58
CA LYS A 54 -4.15 25.09 35.17
C LYS A 54 -4.25 23.74 34.44
N VAL A 55 -4.08 23.73 33.11
CA VAL A 55 -4.06 22.48 32.34
C VAL A 55 -2.82 21.66 32.72
N LEU A 56 -1.64 22.28 32.73
CA LEU A 56 -0.37 21.61 33.05
C LEU A 56 -0.29 21.08 34.50
N GLU A 57 -1.03 21.68 35.43
CA GLU A 57 -1.17 21.19 36.82
C GLU A 57 -1.99 19.90 36.93
N LYS A 58 -2.88 19.66 35.97
CA LYS A 58 -3.83 18.55 36.00
C LYS A 58 -3.40 17.38 35.11
N VAL A 59 -2.83 17.68 33.94
CA VAL A 59 -2.47 16.66 32.96
C VAL A 59 -1.20 15.92 33.40
N HIS A 60 -1.32 14.60 33.54
CA HIS A 60 -0.21 13.69 33.79
C HIS A 60 0.64 13.48 32.53
N TYR A 61 1.94 13.26 32.74
CA TYR A 61 2.84 12.86 31.67
C TYR A 61 2.66 11.37 31.36
N TYR A 62 2.26 11.01 30.13
CA TYR A 62 2.07 9.59 29.77
C TYR A 62 3.34 8.92 29.26
N ASN A 63 3.57 7.67 29.67
CA ASN A 63 4.65 6.86 29.11
C ASN A 63 4.22 6.13 27.82
N ASN A 64 2.93 5.82 27.71
CA ASN A 64 2.26 5.26 26.53
C ASN A 64 0.75 5.57 26.59
N GLU A 65 -0.02 5.17 25.58
CA GLU A 65 -1.47 5.44 25.46
C GLU A 65 -2.32 4.99 26.66
N THR A 66 -1.83 4.04 27.46
CA THR A 66 -2.60 3.41 28.54
C THR A 66 -2.06 3.71 29.93
N LYS A 67 -0.94 4.43 30.04
CA LYS A 67 -0.21 4.56 31.31
C LYS A 67 0.30 5.98 31.56
N ALA A 68 -0.41 6.67 32.45
CA ALA A 68 0.03 7.92 33.05
C ALA A 68 1.19 7.69 34.04
N SER A 69 2.09 8.66 34.12
CA SER A 69 3.06 8.81 35.21
C SER A 69 2.39 9.40 36.45
N ASN A 70 3.04 9.28 37.61
CA ASN A 70 2.65 10.00 38.83
C ASN A 70 3.02 11.50 38.78
N LEU A 71 3.66 11.95 37.70
CA LEU A 71 4.10 13.33 37.49
C LEU A 71 3.16 14.05 36.54
N THR A 72 2.81 15.27 36.88
CA THR A 72 2.10 16.22 36.00
C THR A 72 3.09 17.01 35.14
N TYR A 73 2.60 17.70 34.11
CA TYR A 73 3.48 18.60 33.33
C TYR A 73 4.06 19.75 34.15
N LYS A 74 3.38 20.19 35.20
CA LYS A 74 3.99 21.08 36.21
C LYS A 74 5.29 20.48 36.78
N ASP A 75 5.27 19.22 37.18
CA ASP A 75 6.45 18.56 37.76
C ASP A 75 7.55 18.38 36.71
N ILE A 76 7.18 18.02 35.47
CA ILE A 76 8.13 17.88 34.35
C ILE A 76 8.80 19.22 34.01
N LEU A 77 8.06 20.32 33.97
CA LEU A 77 8.56 21.65 33.63
C LEU A 77 9.30 22.35 34.78
N GLN A 78 9.27 21.79 35.99
CA GLN A 78 10.12 22.18 37.11
C GLN A 78 11.48 21.47 37.09
N GLN A 79 11.55 20.28 36.50
CA GLN A 79 12.78 19.47 36.45
C GLN A 79 13.81 20.04 35.46
N ASN A 80 15.08 19.67 35.65
CA ASN A 80 16.19 20.13 34.81
C ASN A 80 16.27 19.42 33.43
N ASN A 81 15.16 19.38 32.71
CA ASN A 81 15.08 18.86 31.34
C ASN A 81 15.03 20.05 30.37
N LYS A 82 16.01 20.16 29.48
CA LYS A 82 16.02 21.23 28.48
C LYS A 82 14.86 21.06 27.48
N MET A 83 13.89 21.97 27.52
CA MET A 83 12.69 21.93 26.67
C MET A 83 12.35 23.30 26.08
N THR A 84 11.41 23.32 25.14
CA THR A 84 10.77 24.55 24.68
C THR A 84 9.27 24.44 24.87
N VAL A 85 8.65 25.48 25.42
CA VAL A 85 7.20 25.58 25.58
C VAL A 85 6.66 26.67 24.66
N TRP A 86 5.68 26.32 23.85
CA TRP A 86 4.94 27.21 22.97
C TRP A 86 3.57 27.49 23.59
N ALA A 87 3.49 28.39 24.56
CA ALA A 87 2.30 28.54 25.39
C ALA A 87 1.22 29.40 24.70
N PRO A 88 0.00 28.89 24.51
CA PRO A 88 -1.13 29.71 24.05
C PRO A 88 -1.55 30.67 25.16
N VAL A 89 -1.77 31.95 24.80
CA VAL A 89 -2.24 32.94 25.77
C VAL A 89 -3.68 32.68 26.22
N ASP A 90 -4.05 33.20 27.38
CA ASP A 90 -5.39 33.05 27.94
C ASP A 90 -6.47 33.52 26.94
N SER A 91 -7.65 32.89 27.03
CA SER A 91 -8.80 33.12 26.15
C SER A 91 -8.64 32.64 24.69
N THR A 92 -7.55 31.95 24.33
CA THR A 92 -7.41 31.35 22.99
C THR A 92 -7.88 29.90 22.89
N PHE A 93 -8.24 29.29 24.01
CA PHE A 93 -8.91 27.99 24.10
C PHE A 93 -9.95 28.01 25.21
N ASP A 94 -10.93 27.12 25.09
CA ASP A 94 -11.94 26.90 26.11
C ASP A 94 -11.36 26.03 27.24
N LEU A 95 -11.01 26.68 28.35
CA LEU A 95 -10.45 25.99 29.51
C LEU A 95 -11.44 24.97 30.08
N ASP A 96 -12.73 25.30 30.17
CA ASP A 96 -13.71 24.43 30.80
C ASP A 96 -13.92 23.17 29.95
N ALA A 97 -13.91 23.31 28.62
CA ALA A 97 -13.93 22.17 27.70
C ALA A 97 -12.67 21.29 27.86
N VAL A 98 -11.47 21.87 27.91
CA VAL A 98 -10.23 21.10 28.11
C VAL A 98 -10.24 20.39 29.46
N LEU A 99 -10.70 21.04 30.54
CA LEU A 99 -10.82 20.41 31.85
C LEU A 99 -11.84 19.27 31.86
N ALA A 100 -12.96 19.41 31.14
CA ALA A 100 -13.92 18.32 30.98
C ALA A 100 -13.35 17.14 30.18
N ASP A 101 -12.54 17.42 29.14
CA ASP A 101 -11.87 16.40 28.35
C ASP A 101 -10.80 15.65 29.15
N ILE A 102 -10.11 16.31 30.10
CA ILE A 102 -9.19 15.64 31.04
C ILE A 102 -9.92 14.55 31.84
N GLU A 103 -11.10 14.85 32.38
CA GLU A 103 -11.87 13.89 33.16
C GLU A 103 -12.42 12.72 32.31
N LYS A 104 -12.56 12.92 30.99
CA LYS A 104 -13.09 11.93 30.05
C LYS A 104 -12.01 11.05 29.44
N ASP A 105 -10.92 11.66 28.98
CA ASP A 105 -9.80 11.04 28.27
C ASP A 105 -8.55 11.95 28.38
N GLU A 106 -7.92 11.90 29.55
CA GLU A 106 -6.71 12.69 29.84
C GLU A 106 -5.57 12.42 28.85
N TYR A 107 -5.41 11.17 28.36
CA TYR A 107 -4.38 10.84 27.38
C TYR A 107 -4.56 11.64 26.08
N SER A 108 -5.80 11.77 25.60
CA SER A 108 -6.09 12.60 24.43
C SER A 108 -5.69 14.07 24.65
N VAL A 109 -5.90 14.61 25.86
CA VAL A 109 -5.46 15.98 26.21
C VAL A 109 -3.93 16.08 26.29
N ASP A 110 -3.25 15.13 26.92
CA ASP A 110 -1.78 15.02 26.90
C ASP A 110 -1.26 15.03 25.47
N HIS A 111 -1.75 14.11 24.64
CA HIS A 111 -1.24 13.85 23.30
C HIS A 111 -1.57 14.97 22.30
N ARG A 112 -2.83 15.42 22.26
CA ARG A 112 -3.31 16.36 21.24
C ARG A 112 -3.12 17.81 21.62
N PHE A 113 -3.18 18.13 22.91
CA PHE A 113 -3.06 19.50 23.40
C PHE A 113 -1.68 19.76 23.98
N VAL A 114 -1.32 19.15 25.11
CA VAL A 114 -0.10 19.55 25.85
C VAL A 114 1.17 19.27 25.06
N ARG A 115 1.36 18.03 24.59
CA ARG A 115 2.55 17.63 23.81
C ARG A 115 2.67 18.34 22.47
N ASN A 116 1.56 18.85 21.92
CA ASN A 116 1.57 19.63 20.68
C ASN A 116 2.16 21.03 20.87
N HIS A 117 2.34 21.47 22.13
CA HIS A 117 2.89 22.78 22.50
C HIS A 117 4.27 22.67 23.19
N ILE A 118 4.87 21.48 23.26
CA ILE A 118 6.17 21.27 23.92
C ILE A 118 7.08 20.43 23.02
N ASN A 119 8.35 20.80 22.93
CA ASN A 119 9.38 19.97 22.32
C ASN A 119 10.60 19.81 23.24
N SER A 120 11.36 18.76 23.00
CA SER A 120 12.67 18.58 23.62
C SER A 120 13.68 19.58 23.06
N PHE A 121 14.67 19.93 23.89
CA PHE A 121 15.71 20.91 23.62
C PHE A 121 15.20 22.36 23.54
N ALA A 122 16.10 23.30 23.82
CA ALA A 122 15.83 24.73 23.70
C ALA A 122 15.83 25.14 22.22
N ARG A 123 14.79 25.84 21.78
CA ARG A 123 14.63 26.38 20.43
C ARG A 123 14.33 27.85 20.54
N ASN A 124 15.28 28.68 20.11
CA ASN A 124 15.08 30.13 20.03
C ASN A 124 14.46 30.48 18.68
N VAL A 125 13.69 31.57 18.65
CA VAL A 125 13.23 32.22 17.43
C VAL A 125 14.30 33.22 17.02
N SER A 126 15.03 32.92 15.96
CA SER A 126 16.13 33.74 15.47
C SER A 126 16.40 33.47 14.00
N GLY A 127 16.89 34.49 13.28
CA GLY A 127 17.19 34.37 11.85
C GLY A 127 15.96 34.58 10.95
N SER A 128 16.04 34.10 9.72
CA SER A 128 15.03 34.31 8.67
C SER A 128 14.60 33.03 7.95
N GLU A 129 15.10 31.87 8.39
CA GLU A 129 14.81 30.57 7.77
C GLU A 129 13.67 29.85 8.51
N ALA A 130 13.09 28.84 7.86
CA ALA A 130 12.06 28.01 8.46
C ALA A 130 12.68 26.73 9.03
N ASP A 131 12.35 26.41 10.29
CA ASP A 131 12.85 25.23 10.99
C ASP A 131 11.74 24.21 11.19
N SER A 132 12.11 22.93 11.11
CA SER A 132 11.23 21.81 11.42
C SER A 132 11.55 21.28 12.83
N ILE A 133 10.54 21.25 13.69
CA ILE A 133 10.68 20.90 15.11
C ILE A 133 9.79 19.71 15.43
N THR A 134 10.38 18.62 15.91
CA THR A 134 9.62 17.47 16.41
C THR A 134 9.06 17.76 17.80
N MET A 135 7.74 17.72 17.92
CA MET A 135 7.02 17.93 19.17
C MET A 135 7.01 16.67 20.04
N LEU A 136 6.62 16.78 21.32
CA LEU A 136 6.56 15.63 22.23
C LEU A 136 5.52 14.57 21.83
N ASN A 137 4.57 14.92 20.96
CA ASN A 137 3.61 13.98 20.36
C ASN A 137 4.11 13.44 19.01
N SER A 138 5.39 13.63 18.70
CA SER A 138 6.05 13.23 17.45
C SER A 138 5.56 13.94 16.19
N LYS A 139 4.60 14.88 16.31
CA LYS A 139 4.17 15.71 15.18
C LYS A 139 5.25 16.72 14.82
N LEU A 140 5.32 17.07 13.55
CA LEU A 140 6.20 18.14 13.07
C LEU A 140 5.54 19.51 13.29
N GLY A 141 6.26 20.43 13.91
CA GLY A 141 5.93 21.85 13.99
C GLY A 141 6.87 22.66 13.12
N ILE A 142 6.32 23.51 12.25
CA ILE A 142 7.12 24.42 11.42
C ILE A 142 7.24 25.76 12.14
N LEU A 143 8.46 26.16 12.44
CA LEU A 143 8.81 27.49 12.93
C LEU A 143 9.25 28.35 11.75
N ASP A 144 8.44 29.32 11.35
CA ASP A 144 8.83 30.34 10.38
C ASP A 144 9.43 31.53 11.15
N ASN A 145 10.78 31.57 11.23
CA ASN A 145 11.47 32.65 11.93
C ASN A 145 11.25 34.02 11.26
N SER A 146 11.05 34.04 9.94
CA SER A 146 10.86 35.28 9.17
C SER A 146 9.51 35.96 9.50
N GLN A 147 8.46 35.15 9.64
CA GLN A 147 7.12 35.63 9.97
C GLN A 147 6.83 35.59 11.47
N LYS A 148 7.76 35.05 12.27
CA LYS A 148 7.58 34.79 13.71
C LYS A 148 6.31 33.97 13.96
N LYS A 149 6.17 32.87 13.24
CA LYS A 149 5.03 31.95 13.37
C LYS A 149 5.50 30.56 13.73
N PHE A 150 4.74 29.90 14.60
CA PHE A 150 4.90 28.49 14.88
C PHE A 150 3.61 27.74 14.52
N LYS A 151 3.69 26.79 13.59
CA LYS A 151 2.53 26.07 13.02
C LYS A 151 1.42 27.03 12.57
N ASP A 152 1.81 28.05 11.82
CA ASP A 152 0.96 29.14 11.30
C ASP A 152 0.30 30.05 12.37
N VAL A 153 0.64 29.88 13.65
CA VAL A 153 0.18 30.75 14.75
C VAL A 153 1.25 31.78 15.09
N ASP A 154 0.85 33.04 15.27
CA ASP A 154 1.78 34.13 15.59
C ASP A 154 2.42 33.94 16.97
N ILE A 155 3.73 34.19 17.03
CA ILE A 155 4.48 34.24 18.28
C ILE A 155 4.40 35.67 18.80
N VAL A 156 3.63 35.88 19.88
CA VAL A 156 3.40 37.20 20.47
C VAL A 156 4.55 37.66 21.36
N GLU A 157 5.29 36.72 21.94
CA GLU A 157 6.51 36.98 22.68
C GLU A 157 7.42 35.76 22.57
N ALA A 158 8.68 35.98 22.20
CA ALA A 158 9.64 34.90 21.94
C ALA A 158 10.83 34.96 22.89
N ASN A 159 11.53 33.84 23.00
CA ASN A 159 12.83 33.72 23.66
C ASN A 159 12.82 34.10 25.15
N ILE A 160 11.74 33.78 25.89
CA ILE A 160 11.69 34.01 27.34
C ILE A 160 12.61 32.98 28.01
N PRO A 161 13.70 33.41 28.67
CA PRO A 161 14.71 32.51 29.22
C PRO A 161 14.21 31.71 30.42
N ALA A 162 14.44 30.40 30.43
CA ALA A 162 14.25 29.54 31.60
C ALA A 162 15.51 28.71 31.90
N THR A 163 15.73 28.34 33.16
CA THR A 163 16.90 27.57 33.61
C THR A 163 16.99 26.20 32.93
N ASN A 164 15.83 25.66 32.57
CA ASN A 164 15.63 24.38 31.90
C ASN A 164 15.02 24.56 30.49
N GLY A 165 15.18 25.71 29.82
CA GLY A 165 14.65 25.84 28.46
C GLY A 165 14.31 27.25 27.99
N VAL A 166 13.35 27.32 27.08
CA VAL A 166 12.84 28.57 26.50
C VAL A 166 11.31 28.53 26.46
N LEU A 167 10.68 29.64 26.83
CA LEU A 167 9.24 29.85 26.70
C LEU A 167 8.96 30.83 25.56
N HIS A 168 7.98 30.49 24.73
CA HIS A 168 7.37 31.38 23.75
C HIS A 168 5.89 31.50 24.07
N LYS A 169 5.30 32.67 23.80
CA LYS A 169 3.86 32.90 23.88
C LYS A 169 3.26 32.97 22.49
N LEU A 170 2.14 32.30 22.29
CA LEU A 170 1.42 32.21 21.02
C LEU A 170 0.11 33.00 21.08
N SER A 171 -0.29 33.59 19.95
CA SER A 171 -1.56 34.31 19.82
C SER A 171 -2.79 33.39 19.85
N ALA A 172 -2.60 32.09 19.63
CA ALA A 172 -3.63 31.07 19.67
C ALA A 172 -3.07 29.69 20.05
N THR A 173 -3.95 28.72 20.22
CA THR A 173 -3.59 27.30 20.32
C THR A 173 -3.11 26.78 18.97
N VAL A 174 -2.01 26.04 18.93
CA VAL A 174 -1.59 25.38 17.68
C VAL A 174 -2.52 24.22 17.35
N PRO A 175 -3.03 24.13 16.10
CA PRO A 175 -3.87 23.01 15.68
C PRO A 175 -3.14 21.67 15.82
N PHE A 176 -3.86 20.66 16.30
CA PHE A 176 -3.43 19.26 16.20
C PHE A 176 -3.82 18.75 14.81
N LEU A 177 -2.83 18.27 14.05
CA LEU A 177 -3.08 17.60 12.78
C LEU A 177 -3.07 16.10 13.04
N ASN A 178 -4.20 15.46 12.82
CA ASN A 178 -4.30 14.01 12.85
C ASN A 178 -3.37 13.40 11.78
N ASN A 179 -2.77 12.24 12.06
CA ASN A 179 -2.26 11.38 10.98
C ASN A 179 -3.41 10.66 10.27
N LEU A 180 -3.12 9.92 9.20
CA LEU A 180 -4.10 9.14 8.44
C LEU A 180 -4.94 8.20 9.33
N TYR A 181 -4.33 7.54 10.32
CA TYR A 181 -5.06 6.63 11.21
C TYR A 181 -5.97 7.37 12.20
N GLU A 182 -5.45 8.39 12.87
CA GLU A 182 -6.21 9.26 13.77
C GLU A 182 -7.36 9.98 13.03
N TYR A 183 -7.14 10.34 11.77
CA TYR A 183 -8.18 10.92 10.92
C TYR A 183 -9.32 9.93 10.73
N MET A 184 -9.03 8.66 10.40
CA MET A 184 -10.06 7.61 10.31
C MET A 184 -10.78 7.39 11.65
N GLN A 185 -10.04 7.39 12.76
CA GLN A 185 -10.61 7.19 14.10
C GLN A 185 -11.58 8.30 14.52
N THR A 186 -11.36 9.53 14.04
CA THR A 186 -12.11 10.72 14.46
C THR A 186 -13.14 11.21 13.45
N THR A 187 -13.23 10.58 12.28
CA THR A 187 -14.11 10.98 11.17
C THR A 187 -15.23 9.96 10.98
N PRO A 188 -16.46 10.23 11.45
CA PRO A 188 -17.57 9.27 11.36
C PRO A 188 -17.90 8.82 9.92
N GLU A 189 -17.64 9.66 8.93
CA GLU A 189 -17.90 9.41 7.51
C GLU A 189 -17.09 8.23 6.96
N VAL A 190 -16.00 7.81 7.63
CA VAL A 190 -15.13 6.70 7.21
C VAL A 190 -15.08 5.57 8.24
N SER A 191 -16.05 5.52 9.17
CA SER A 191 -16.08 4.54 10.25
C SER A 191 -16.01 3.08 9.79
N SER A 192 -16.57 2.74 8.62
CA SER A 192 -16.51 1.37 8.09
C SER A 192 -15.09 0.97 7.68
N LEU A 193 -14.32 1.91 7.12
CA LEU A 193 -12.91 1.70 6.81
C LEU A 193 -12.08 1.63 8.10
N TYR A 194 -12.32 2.52 9.05
CA TYR A 194 -11.68 2.47 10.37
C TYR A 194 -11.90 1.12 11.04
N GLN A 195 -13.14 0.63 11.06
CA GLN A 195 -13.51 -0.67 11.62
C GLN A 195 -12.73 -1.82 10.98
N TYR A 196 -12.49 -1.79 9.66
CA TYR A 196 -11.67 -2.80 8.99
C TYR A 196 -10.26 -2.90 9.61
N PHE A 197 -9.61 -1.75 9.87
CA PHE A 197 -8.29 -1.71 10.47
C PHE A 197 -8.35 -2.07 11.96
N SER A 198 -9.24 -1.42 12.72
CA SER A 198 -9.29 -1.57 14.18
C SER A 198 -9.68 -2.98 14.63
N GLU A 199 -10.54 -3.70 13.89
CA GLU A 199 -10.85 -5.11 14.18
C GLU A 199 -9.66 -6.06 14.00
N ARG A 200 -8.60 -5.60 13.33
CA ARG A 200 -7.35 -6.32 13.07
C ARG A 200 -6.19 -5.81 13.93
N ASP A 201 -6.41 -4.79 14.74
CA ASP A 201 -5.45 -4.37 15.76
C ASP A 201 -5.27 -5.49 16.78
N THR A 202 -4.05 -5.68 17.24
CA THR A 202 -3.72 -6.66 18.29
C THR A 202 -2.95 -5.96 19.38
N THR A 203 -3.47 -6.03 20.61
CA THR A 203 -2.78 -5.55 21.80
C THR A 203 -2.06 -6.71 22.47
N TYR A 204 -0.76 -6.56 22.72
CA TYR A 204 0.06 -7.56 23.38
C TYR A 204 1.02 -6.89 24.38
N LEU A 205 1.57 -7.69 25.28
CA LEU A 205 2.55 -7.23 26.26
C LEU A 205 3.93 -7.13 25.60
N ASP A 206 4.58 -5.98 25.72
CA ASP A 206 6.01 -5.84 25.41
C ASP A 206 6.85 -6.20 26.62
N GLU A 207 7.28 -7.46 26.66
CA GLU A 207 8.10 -8.01 27.74
C GLU A 207 9.41 -7.23 27.96
N ASN A 208 10.00 -6.65 26.90
CA ASN A 208 11.28 -5.92 27.01
C ASN A 208 11.12 -4.56 27.69
N GLN A 209 9.96 -3.94 27.53
CA GLN A 209 9.64 -2.66 28.17
C GLN A 209 8.89 -2.83 29.49
N SER A 210 8.43 -4.05 29.78
CA SER A 210 7.73 -4.39 31.02
C SER A 210 8.71 -4.77 32.14
N VAL A 211 8.32 -4.52 33.39
CA VAL A 211 9.09 -4.94 34.56
C VAL A 211 8.59 -6.31 35.01
N GLN A 212 9.46 -7.31 34.87
CA GLN A 212 9.16 -8.67 35.30
C GLN A 212 8.92 -8.74 36.82
N GLY A 213 7.80 -9.33 37.20
CA GLY A 213 7.43 -9.64 38.58
C GLY A 213 7.87 -11.05 38.99
N GLY A 214 7.28 -11.57 40.07
CA GLY A 214 7.53 -12.94 40.53
C GLY A 214 6.94 -13.99 39.58
N ILE A 215 7.31 -15.26 39.77
CA ILE A 215 6.63 -16.38 39.11
C ILE A 215 5.53 -16.88 40.04
N VAL A 216 4.28 -16.88 39.57
CA VAL A 216 3.13 -17.40 40.30
C VAL A 216 2.52 -18.53 39.48
N ASN A 217 2.42 -19.73 40.06
CA ASN A 217 1.89 -20.93 39.40
C ASN A 217 2.62 -21.32 38.09
N GLY A 218 3.91 -21.01 37.98
CA GLY A 218 4.71 -21.33 36.79
C GLY A 218 4.58 -20.32 35.65
N GLU A 219 3.77 -19.28 35.81
CA GLU A 219 3.65 -18.17 34.87
C GLU A 219 4.39 -16.93 35.41
N VAL A 220 5.05 -16.22 34.50
CA VAL A 220 5.71 -14.95 34.81
C VAL A 220 4.63 -13.89 35.06
N THR A 221 4.64 -13.27 36.23
CA THR A 221 3.82 -12.08 36.49
C THR A 221 4.60 -10.83 36.12
N TRP A 222 3.90 -9.72 35.89
CA TRP A 222 4.50 -8.45 35.52
C TRP A 222 4.20 -7.43 36.61
N ALA A 223 5.24 -6.91 37.24
CA ALA A 223 5.11 -5.86 38.26
C ALA A 223 4.66 -4.54 37.61
N ASP A 224 5.02 -4.35 36.34
CA ASP A 224 4.63 -3.20 35.53
C ASP A 224 4.55 -3.61 34.05
N SER A 225 3.34 -3.64 33.49
CA SER A 225 3.10 -4.07 32.11
C SER A 225 3.08 -2.90 31.14
N VAL A 226 3.83 -3.03 30.05
CA VAL A 226 3.74 -2.15 28.88
C VAL A 226 2.99 -2.89 27.79
N MET A 227 1.78 -2.41 27.47
CA MET A 227 0.96 -2.96 26.39
C MET A 227 1.21 -2.16 25.11
N ILE A 228 1.39 -2.86 23.98
CA ILE A 228 1.54 -2.28 22.65
C ILE A 228 0.39 -2.75 21.77
N THR A 229 -0.22 -1.82 21.03
CA THR A 229 -1.24 -2.11 20.03
C THR A 229 -0.63 -2.01 18.63
N GLU A 230 -0.51 -3.15 17.96
CA GLU A 230 -0.07 -3.23 16.57
C GLU A 230 -1.27 -3.32 15.62
N SER A 231 -1.32 -2.44 14.63
CA SER A 231 -2.28 -2.51 13.53
C SER A 231 -1.80 -3.46 12.45
N LYS A 232 -2.07 -4.75 12.59
CA LYS A 232 -1.55 -5.80 11.68
C LYS A 232 -1.89 -5.57 10.22
N ALA A 233 -3.03 -4.94 9.93
CA ALA A 233 -3.47 -4.60 8.59
C ALA A 233 -2.56 -3.58 7.87
N PHE A 234 -1.60 -2.97 8.57
CA PHE A 234 -0.55 -2.14 7.97
C PHE A 234 0.61 -2.95 7.40
N ASN A 235 0.78 -4.21 7.79
CA ASN A 235 1.84 -5.07 7.28
C ASN A 235 1.52 -5.57 5.87
N PHE A 236 2.54 -5.83 5.05
CA PHE A 236 2.35 -6.43 3.72
C PHE A 236 1.62 -7.78 3.78
N SER A 237 1.98 -8.60 4.77
CA SER A 237 1.35 -9.88 5.06
C SER A 237 1.27 -10.09 6.57
N PHE A 238 0.14 -10.59 7.07
CA PHE A 238 -0.08 -10.85 8.49
C PHE A 238 -1.03 -12.02 8.72
N GLN A 239 -0.98 -12.59 9.93
CA GLN A 239 -1.90 -13.65 10.36
C GLN A 239 -3.06 -13.05 11.16
N TYR A 240 -4.29 -13.41 10.79
CA TYR A 240 -5.50 -13.00 11.51
C TYR A 240 -6.54 -14.12 11.48
N ARG A 241 -7.02 -14.52 12.66
CA ARG A 241 -8.01 -15.61 12.86
C ARG A 241 -7.64 -16.92 12.13
N GLY A 242 -6.35 -17.25 12.07
CA GLY A 242 -5.85 -18.47 11.43
C GLY A 242 -5.70 -18.39 9.91
N GLU A 243 -5.85 -17.21 9.33
CA GLU A 243 -5.69 -16.97 7.89
C GLU A 243 -4.57 -15.97 7.61
N THR A 244 -3.88 -16.14 6.48
CA THR A 244 -2.92 -15.18 5.95
C THR A 244 -3.65 -14.08 5.18
N TRP A 245 -3.43 -12.83 5.55
CA TRP A 245 -3.99 -11.66 4.91
C TRP A 245 -2.89 -10.80 4.32
N SER A 246 -3.13 -10.22 3.15
CA SER A 246 -2.31 -9.13 2.62
C SER A 246 -2.89 -7.80 3.08
N GLY A 247 -2.05 -6.97 3.69
CA GLY A 247 -2.45 -5.66 4.19
C GLY A 247 -1.96 -4.51 3.32
N LEU A 248 -2.14 -3.31 3.84
CA LEU A 248 -1.87 -2.05 3.16
C LEU A 248 -0.38 -1.81 2.91
N ASN A 249 0.51 -2.49 3.64
CA ASN A 249 1.95 -2.25 3.62
C ASN A 249 2.31 -0.76 3.84
N ALA A 250 1.58 -0.11 4.73
CA ALA A 250 1.74 1.29 5.08
C ALA A 250 1.36 1.48 6.56
N ASN A 251 2.32 1.89 7.38
CA ASN A 251 2.04 2.24 8.77
C ASN A 251 1.47 3.66 8.84
N LEU A 252 0.14 3.76 8.81
CA LEU A 252 -0.59 5.03 8.76
C LEU A 252 -0.44 5.89 10.04
N LYS A 253 0.11 5.32 11.12
CA LYS A 253 0.44 6.02 12.38
C LYS A 253 1.83 6.65 12.37
N ASN A 254 2.72 6.26 11.44
CA ASN A 254 4.11 6.73 11.45
C ASN A 254 4.20 8.17 10.92
N GLU A 255 4.70 9.09 11.75
CA GLU A 255 4.94 10.49 11.37
C GLU A 255 6.19 10.66 10.50
N ASP A 256 7.12 9.71 10.54
CA ASP A 256 8.32 9.71 9.69
C ASP A 256 8.06 9.11 8.30
N SER A 257 6.79 8.99 7.91
CA SER A 257 6.40 8.46 6.60
C SER A 257 5.25 9.26 6.03
N THR A 258 5.40 9.71 4.78
CA THR A 258 4.33 10.43 4.09
C THR A 258 3.54 9.49 3.18
N PHE A 259 2.21 9.58 3.24
CA PHE A 259 1.31 8.82 2.38
C PHE A 259 0.23 9.69 1.72
N VAL A 260 -0.25 9.24 0.58
CA VAL A 260 -1.47 9.73 -0.05
C VAL A 260 -2.47 8.58 -0.02
N MET A 261 -3.65 8.80 0.55
CA MET A 261 -4.67 7.74 0.68
C MET A 261 -6.00 8.17 0.07
N ILE A 262 -6.51 7.35 -0.86
CA ILE A 262 -7.91 7.39 -1.25
C ILE A 262 -8.72 6.74 -0.13
N MET A 263 -9.55 7.53 0.55
CA MET A 263 -10.30 7.10 1.70
C MET A 263 -11.78 7.00 1.31
N PRO A 264 -12.32 5.79 1.07
CA PRO A 264 -13.74 5.64 0.83
C PRO A 264 -14.52 6.06 2.09
N THR A 265 -15.55 6.89 1.89
CA THR A 265 -16.59 7.10 2.91
C THR A 265 -17.34 5.79 3.16
N ASN A 266 -18.22 5.75 4.15
CA ASN A 266 -19.10 4.59 4.39
C ASN A 266 -19.90 4.25 3.12
N THR A 267 -20.40 5.26 2.40
CA THR A 267 -21.07 5.08 1.09
C THR A 267 -20.11 4.53 0.04
N GLY A 268 -18.91 5.08 -0.08
CA GLY A 268 -17.89 4.61 -1.01
C GLY A 268 -17.41 3.19 -0.72
N TRP A 269 -17.34 2.82 0.55
CA TRP A 269 -16.97 1.50 1.04
C TRP A 269 -18.00 0.45 0.65
N ASP A 270 -19.28 0.73 0.87
CA ASP A 270 -20.37 -0.16 0.47
C ASP A 270 -20.42 -0.35 -1.05
N LYS A 271 -20.22 0.73 -1.83
CA LYS A 271 -20.08 0.63 -3.28
C LYS A 271 -18.86 -0.19 -3.69
N ALA A 272 -17.72 -0.01 -3.02
CA ALA A 272 -16.49 -0.78 -3.29
C ALA A 272 -16.72 -2.27 -3.08
N ILE A 273 -17.37 -2.64 -1.97
CA ILE A 273 -17.75 -4.02 -1.68
C ILE A 273 -18.71 -4.54 -2.74
N ALA A 274 -19.81 -3.83 -3.02
CA ALA A 274 -20.81 -4.27 -4.00
C ALA A 274 -20.21 -4.49 -5.40
N LYS A 275 -19.26 -3.63 -5.80
CA LYS A 275 -18.52 -3.73 -7.05
C LYS A 275 -17.54 -4.90 -7.07
N THR A 276 -16.82 -5.14 -5.98
CA THR A 276 -15.73 -6.12 -5.92
C THR A 276 -16.23 -7.54 -5.67
N TYR A 277 -17.25 -7.70 -4.81
CA TYR A 277 -17.76 -8.98 -4.33
C TYR A 277 -18.12 -10.01 -5.42
N PRO A 278 -18.70 -9.63 -6.59
CA PRO A 278 -19.04 -10.58 -7.65
C PRO A 278 -17.86 -11.25 -8.34
N TYR A 279 -16.65 -10.68 -8.25
CA TYR A 279 -15.43 -11.23 -8.87
C TYR A 279 -14.81 -12.36 -8.05
N PHE A 280 -15.18 -12.48 -6.77
CA PHE A 280 -14.62 -13.41 -5.81
C PHE A 280 -15.59 -14.55 -5.48
N LYS A 281 -16.22 -15.17 -6.48
CA LYS A 281 -17.10 -16.33 -6.27
C LYS A 281 -16.28 -17.60 -6.16
N TYR A 282 -16.57 -18.46 -5.19
CA TYR A 282 -15.83 -19.72 -4.99
C TYR A 282 -16.78 -20.90 -4.90
N MET A 283 -16.29 -22.09 -5.25
CA MET A 283 -17.03 -23.34 -5.03
C MET A 283 -16.81 -23.89 -3.61
N GLY A 284 -17.82 -24.58 -3.07
CA GLY A 284 -17.73 -25.27 -1.77
C GLY A 284 -17.06 -26.65 -1.82
N PHE A 285 -16.65 -27.07 -3.00
CA PHE A 285 -15.93 -28.31 -3.27
C PHE A 285 -14.40 -28.11 -3.16
N ALA A 286 -13.65 -29.22 -3.09
CA ALA A 286 -12.20 -29.15 -3.09
C ALA A 286 -11.65 -28.80 -4.48
N TYR A 287 -10.73 -27.83 -4.53
CA TYR A 287 -9.93 -27.54 -5.72
C TYR A 287 -8.77 -28.53 -5.78
N ALA A 288 -8.55 -29.19 -6.92
CA ALA A 288 -7.40 -30.10 -7.06
C ALA A 288 -6.07 -29.35 -6.85
N ASN A 289 -5.12 -30.01 -6.19
CA ASN A 289 -3.76 -29.50 -6.07
C ASN A 289 -3.03 -29.68 -7.40
N LYS A 290 -2.75 -28.58 -8.09
CA LYS A 290 -2.10 -28.56 -9.40
C LYS A 290 -0.57 -28.52 -9.33
N ASP A 291 0.01 -28.34 -8.15
CA ASP A 291 1.45 -28.38 -7.93
C ASP A 291 1.93 -29.77 -7.49
N ASP A 292 1.06 -30.57 -6.84
CA ASP A 292 1.31 -31.98 -6.51
C ASP A 292 0.00 -32.78 -6.49
N LYS A 293 -0.25 -33.56 -7.56
CA LYS A 293 -1.45 -34.39 -7.71
C LYS A 293 -1.63 -35.48 -6.66
N ASN A 294 -0.58 -35.80 -5.89
CA ASN A 294 -0.66 -36.80 -4.83
C ASN A 294 -1.12 -36.21 -3.50
N LYS A 295 -1.21 -34.87 -3.40
CA LYS A 295 -1.73 -34.18 -2.22
C LYS A 295 -3.21 -33.90 -2.38
N GLU A 296 -3.91 -33.87 -1.24
CA GLU A 296 -5.32 -33.51 -1.21
C GLU A 296 -5.55 -32.10 -1.78
N GLY A 297 -6.71 -31.94 -2.42
CA GLY A 297 -7.17 -30.65 -2.90
C GLY A 297 -7.48 -29.68 -1.76
N LYS A 298 -7.45 -28.38 -2.07
CA LYS A 298 -7.78 -27.33 -1.10
C LYS A 298 -9.30 -27.13 -1.05
N LYS A 299 -9.92 -27.41 0.10
CA LYS A 299 -11.30 -27.01 0.38
C LYS A 299 -11.31 -25.67 1.10
N VAL A 300 -12.22 -24.79 0.70
CA VAL A 300 -12.42 -23.46 1.29
C VAL A 300 -13.88 -23.29 1.72
N ASN A 301 -14.13 -22.37 2.65
CA ASN A 301 -15.48 -21.87 2.91
C ASN A 301 -15.76 -20.72 1.93
N PRO A 302 -16.67 -20.87 0.95
CA PRO A 302 -16.88 -19.87 -0.10
C PRO A 302 -17.21 -18.49 0.43
N ASP A 303 -18.10 -18.38 1.42
CA ASP A 303 -18.57 -17.09 1.93
C ASP A 303 -17.45 -16.32 2.64
N THR A 304 -16.66 -17.04 3.44
CA THR A 304 -15.53 -16.46 4.18
C THR A 304 -14.45 -15.96 3.22
N ILE A 305 -13.98 -16.81 2.30
CA ILE A 305 -12.91 -16.42 1.38
C ILE A 305 -13.37 -15.34 0.40
N GLN A 306 -14.64 -15.39 -0.06
CA GLN A 306 -15.23 -14.35 -0.89
C GLN A 306 -15.20 -12.99 -0.19
N LYS A 307 -15.67 -12.93 1.07
CA LYS A 307 -15.62 -11.69 1.86
C LYS A 307 -14.17 -11.21 2.04
N ASN A 308 -13.27 -12.10 2.41
CA ASN A 308 -11.89 -11.72 2.75
C ASN A 308 -11.12 -11.21 1.54
N GLN A 309 -11.17 -11.93 0.42
CA GLN A 309 -10.49 -11.53 -0.82
C GLN A 309 -11.07 -10.25 -1.41
N SER A 310 -12.39 -10.04 -1.30
CA SER A 310 -13.03 -8.79 -1.71
C SER A 310 -12.51 -7.59 -0.90
N LEU A 311 -12.48 -7.72 0.43
CA LEU A 311 -11.99 -6.65 1.30
C LEU A 311 -10.49 -6.36 1.10
N MET A 312 -9.67 -7.41 0.97
CA MET A 312 -8.24 -7.27 0.69
C MET A 312 -7.98 -6.57 -0.65
N SER A 313 -8.74 -6.92 -1.69
CA SER A 313 -8.63 -6.30 -3.01
C SER A 313 -8.92 -4.80 -2.98
N ILE A 314 -9.87 -4.38 -2.14
CA ILE A 314 -10.19 -2.95 -1.91
C ILE A 314 -9.04 -2.28 -1.18
N VAL A 315 -8.65 -2.80 -0.01
CA VAL A 315 -7.74 -2.10 0.91
C VAL A 315 -6.33 -1.97 0.33
N ASN A 316 -5.81 -2.98 -0.35
CA ASN A 316 -4.44 -2.98 -0.90
C ASN A 316 -4.21 -1.94 -2.01
N ARG A 317 -5.27 -1.24 -2.43
CA ARG A 317 -5.22 -0.20 -3.46
C ARG A 317 -5.31 1.23 -2.92
N LEU A 318 -5.61 1.40 -1.63
CA LEU A 318 -6.02 2.71 -1.08
C LEU A 318 -4.86 3.66 -0.81
N ALA A 319 -3.66 3.17 -0.52
CA ALA A 319 -2.54 4.00 -0.11
C ALA A 319 -1.38 4.00 -1.10
N PHE A 320 -0.76 5.16 -1.21
CA PHE A 320 0.41 5.44 -2.02
C PHE A 320 1.47 6.12 -1.14
N SER A 321 2.74 5.92 -1.47
CA SER A 321 3.83 6.68 -0.86
C SER A 321 4.55 7.48 -1.95
N PRO A 322 4.76 8.80 -1.77
CA PRO A 322 5.56 9.60 -2.68
C PRO A 322 6.96 9.04 -2.89
N ASN A 323 7.59 8.48 -1.84
CA ASN A 323 8.92 7.86 -1.92
C ASN A 323 8.99 6.62 -2.84
N ARG A 324 7.84 6.02 -3.15
CA ARG A 324 7.74 4.90 -4.11
C ARG A 324 7.47 5.38 -5.53
N GLN A 325 7.03 6.62 -5.69
CA GLN A 325 6.80 7.20 -6.98
C GLN A 325 8.11 7.83 -7.46
N LYS A 326 8.76 7.19 -8.43
CA LYS A 326 10.01 7.71 -8.96
C LYS A 326 9.76 9.05 -9.66
N ASP A 327 10.51 10.07 -9.27
CA ASP A 327 10.48 11.42 -9.87
C ASP A 327 9.14 12.17 -9.71
N TYR A 328 8.23 11.72 -8.82
CA TYR A 328 6.97 12.42 -8.55
C TYR A 328 7.01 13.19 -7.24
N THR A 329 6.30 14.30 -7.25
CA THR A 329 5.95 15.11 -6.11
C THR A 329 4.48 14.88 -5.73
N LEU A 330 4.03 15.52 -4.65
CA LEU A 330 2.63 15.46 -4.23
C LEU A 330 1.67 16.08 -5.24
N GLU A 331 2.14 17.03 -6.06
CA GLU A 331 1.33 17.71 -7.08
C GLU A 331 1.03 16.83 -8.31
N ASP A 332 1.79 15.75 -8.49
CA ASP A 332 1.64 14.83 -9.63
C ASP A 332 0.50 13.81 -9.42
N PHE A 333 -0.01 13.67 -8.19
CA PHE A 333 -1.14 12.80 -7.89
C PHE A 333 -2.41 13.30 -8.58
N GLY A 334 -3.00 12.47 -9.45
CA GLY A 334 -4.12 12.83 -10.32
C GLY A 334 -3.73 13.38 -11.69
N HIS A 335 -2.43 13.48 -11.98
CA HIS A 335 -1.87 14.02 -13.23
C HIS A 335 -0.77 13.14 -13.83
N THR A 336 -0.83 11.83 -13.60
CA THR A 336 0.22 10.87 -14.01
C THR A 336 -0.35 9.70 -14.81
N ASP A 337 0.51 8.98 -15.52
CA ASP A 337 0.11 7.83 -16.33
C ASP A 337 -0.02 6.53 -15.51
N SER A 338 0.68 6.43 -14.38
CA SER A 338 0.72 5.25 -13.52
C SER A 338 1.11 5.59 -12.09
N LEU A 339 0.59 4.83 -11.12
CA LEU A 339 0.94 4.93 -9.70
C LEU A 339 1.17 3.55 -9.09
N PHE A 340 2.15 3.46 -8.18
CA PHE A 340 2.38 2.26 -7.38
C PHE A 340 1.77 2.39 -6.00
N THR A 341 0.86 1.48 -5.64
CA THR A 341 0.34 1.43 -4.28
C THR A 341 1.41 0.95 -3.30
N THR A 342 1.19 1.19 -2.02
CA THR A 342 2.08 0.68 -0.96
C THR A 342 2.11 -0.85 -0.93
N SER A 343 1.06 -1.53 -1.39
CA SER A 343 1.02 -3.00 -1.57
C SER A 343 1.54 -3.48 -2.94
N TYR A 344 2.25 -2.64 -3.70
CA TYR A 344 2.87 -2.95 -5.00
C TYR A 344 1.90 -3.23 -6.16
N ILE A 345 0.66 -2.76 -6.05
CA ILE A 345 -0.28 -2.83 -7.17
C ILE A 345 -0.04 -1.62 -8.08
N VAL A 346 0.02 -1.85 -9.39
CA VAL A 346 0.13 -0.78 -10.38
C VAL A 346 -1.27 -0.32 -10.75
N VAL A 347 -1.51 0.97 -10.68
CA VAL A 347 -2.75 1.61 -11.14
C VAL A 347 -2.39 2.44 -12.36
N ASP A 348 -2.83 2.01 -13.54
CA ASP A 348 -2.52 2.67 -14.82
C ASP A 348 -3.68 3.54 -15.33
N THR A 349 -3.38 4.38 -16.31
CA THR A 349 -4.35 5.22 -17.03
C THR A 349 -5.48 4.38 -17.66
N PRO A 350 -6.75 4.86 -17.61
CA PRO A 350 -7.20 6.14 -17.04
C PRO A 350 -7.43 6.12 -15.52
N TYR A 351 -7.39 4.93 -14.88
CA TYR A 351 -7.78 4.76 -13.49
C TYR A 351 -6.92 5.58 -12.53
N CYS A 352 -5.62 5.70 -12.77
CA CYS A 352 -4.70 6.48 -11.93
C CYS A 352 -5.11 7.96 -11.77
N ASN A 353 -5.74 8.56 -12.79
CA ASN A 353 -6.24 9.92 -12.74
C ASN A 353 -7.71 9.97 -12.28
N ASP A 354 -8.51 8.98 -12.69
CA ASP A 354 -9.94 8.93 -12.34
C ASP A 354 -10.19 8.74 -10.83
N ILE A 355 -9.29 8.05 -10.10
CA ILE A 355 -9.40 7.88 -8.65
C ILE A 355 -9.26 9.19 -7.85
N PHE A 356 -8.67 10.24 -8.42
CA PHE A 356 -8.56 11.57 -7.82
C PHE A 356 -9.58 12.58 -8.37
N LYS A 357 -10.28 12.24 -9.46
CA LYS A 357 -11.07 13.19 -10.23
C LYS A 357 -12.21 13.82 -9.42
N GLY A 358 -12.12 15.13 -9.23
CA GLY A 358 -13.12 15.93 -8.52
C GLY A 358 -13.06 15.81 -7.00
N ILE A 359 -11.94 15.34 -6.45
CA ILE A 359 -11.72 15.20 -5.01
C ILE A 359 -10.61 16.18 -4.59
N GLU A 360 -10.91 17.03 -3.61
CA GLU A 360 -9.92 17.93 -3.03
C GLU A 360 -9.13 17.22 -1.92
N PRO A 361 -7.80 17.40 -1.84
CA PRO A 361 -6.98 16.80 -0.81
C PRO A 361 -7.20 17.44 0.55
N ILE A 362 -7.31 16.61 1.59
CA ILE A 362 -7.33 17.02 2.99
C ILE A 362 -5.96 16.75 3.58
N ARG A 363 -5.26 17.81 4.01
CA ARG A 363 -3.94 17.71 4.64
C ARG A 363 -4.05 17.08 6.04
N VAL A 364 -3.19 16.11 6.31
CA VAL A 364 -2.97 15.45 7.60
C VAL A 364 -1.49 15.52 7.97
N SER A 365 -1.11 15.15 9.21
CA SER A 365 0.27 15.35 9.68
C SER A 365 1.31 14.54 8.90
N ASN A 366 0.90 13.37 8.38
CA ASN A 366 1.75 12.45 7.64
C ASN A 366 1.26 12.24 6.19
N GLY A 367 0.64 13.26 5.59
CA GLY A 367 0.33 13.29 4.15
C GLY A 367 -1.06 13.84 3.81
N TYR A 368 -1.79 13.14 2.93
CA TYR A 368 -3.08 13.61 2.40
C TYR A 368 -4.14 12.52 2.33
N VAL A 369 -5.37 12.93 2.64
CA VAL A 369 -6.58 12.12 2.48
C VAL A 369 -7.38 12.65 1.30
N TYR A 370 -7.79 11.75 0.40
CA TYR A 370 -8.74 12.03 -0.67
C TYR A 370 -10.03 11.27 -0.37
N LEU A 371 -11.01 11.98 0.18
CA LEU A 371 -12.27 11.39 0.61
C LEU A 371 -13.20 11.18 -0.59
N THR A 372 -13.78 9.97 -0.74
CA THR A 372 -14.60 9.66 -1.92
C THR A 372 -15.81 8.76 -1.61
N ASP A 373 -16.94 9.06 -2.25
CA ASP A 373 -18.12 8.19 -2.31
C ASP A 373 -18.06 7.16 -3.45
N ASP A 374 -17.05 7.23 -4.33
CA ASP A 374 -16.92 6.37 -5.50
C ASP A 374 -15.60 5.61 -5.49
N TYR A 375 -15.67 4.28 -5.50
CA TYR A 375 -14.52 3.40 -5.68
C TYR A 375 -14.21 3.21 -7.16
N ARG A 376 -13.27 4.01 -7.67
CA ARG A 376 -12.96 4.12 -9.10
C ARG A 376 -11.81 3.23 -9.58
N TYR A 377 -11.35 2.31 -8.75
CA TYR A 377 -10.33 1.34 -9.16
C TYR A 377 -10.92 0.28 -10.10
N ASN A 378 -10.07 -0.26 -10.95
CA ASN A 378 -10.34 -1.51 -11.64
C ASN A 378 -10.31 -2.68 -10.64
N VAL A 379 -11.22 -3.64 -10.78
CA VAL A 379 -11.28 -4.81 -9.89
C VAL A 379 -10.41 -5.96 -10.40
N SER A 380 -10.45 -6.20 -11.71
CA SER A 380 -9.77 -7.32 -12.35
C SER A 380 -8.65 -6.83 -13.25
N ASP A 381 -7.41 -7.20 -12.93
CA ASP A 381 -6.23 -6.87 -13.71
C ASP A 381 -5.97 -7.93 -14.79
N ASP A 382 -5.19 -7.55 -15.80
CA ASP A 382 -4.72 -8.49 -16.81
C ASP A 382 -3.77 -9.51 -16.16
N ILE A 383 -3.85 -10.76 -16.58
CA ILE A 383 -2.95 -11.82 -16.12
C ILE A 383 -1.99 -12.16 -17.25
N GLU A 384 -0.70 -12.07 -16.97
CA GLU A 384 0.36 -12.45 -17.89
C GLU A 384 1.12 -13.66 -17.36
N VAL A 385 1.29 -14.66 -18.22
CA VAL A 385 2.01 -15.90 -17.94
C VAL A 385 3.14 -16.02 -18.95
N GLU A 386 4.36 -15.74 -18.50
CA GLU A 386 5.57 -15.87 -19.32
C GLU A 386 5.79 -17.33 -19.72
N GLY A 387 6.04 -17.55 -21.00
CA GLY A 387 6.09 -18.88 -21.61
C GLY A 387 7.24 -19.72 -21.07
N GLU A 388 8.39 -19.09 -20.81
CA GLU A 388 9.61 -19.68 -20.25
C GLU A 388 9.57 -19.92 -18.74
N SER A 389 8.59 -19.37 -18.03
CA SER A 389 8.53 -19.45 -16.58
C SER A 389 8.07 -20.84 -16.13
N PHE A 390 9.01 -21.62 -15.58
CA PHE A 390 8.71 -22.95 -15.02
C PHE A 390 7.69 -22.90 -13.88
N THR A 391 7.54 -21.76 -13.20
CA THR A 391 6.52 -21.55 -12.17
C THR A 391 5.11 -21.74 -12.74
N TYR A 392 4.88 -21.38 -14.00
CA TYR A 392 3.57 -21.49 -14.64
C TYR A 392 3.42 -22.73 -15.52
N LEU A 393 4.50 -23.42 -15.87
CA LEU A 393 4.40 -24.67 -16.64
C LEU A 393 3.59 -25.73 -15.86
N TYR A 394 2.62 -26.36 -16.52
CA TYR A 394 1.83 -27.44 -15.96
C TYR A 394 2.29 -28.79 -16.52
N SER A 395 3.22 -29.45 -15.83
CA SER A 395 3.88 -30.67 -16.31
C SER A 395 2.94 -31.85 -16.52
N ASP A 396 1.94 -32.02 -15.66
CA ASP A 396 0.93 -33.09 -15.78
C ASP A 396 0.05 -32.91 -17.03
N GLY A 397 -0.02 -31.70 -17.58
CA GLY A 397 -0.72 -31.41 -18.84
C GLY A 397 0.12 -31.67 -20.08
N ILE A 398 1.39 -32.08 -19.97
CA ILE A 398 2.31 -32.31 -21.08
C ILE A 398 2.34 -33.80 -21.44
N ASN A 399 2.20 -34.11 -22.73
CA ASN A 399 2.27 -35.48 -23.23
C ASN A 399 3.67 -36.05 -23.00
N VAL A 400 3.76 -37.32 -22.62
CA VAL A 400 5.03 -38.04 -22.40
C VAL A 400 5.96 -38.05 -23.62
N SER A 401 5.40 -37.81 -24.82
CA SER A 401 6.11 -37.70 -26.09
C SER A 401 6.69 -36.30 -26.38
N THR A 402 6.54 -35.35 -25.46
CA THR A 402 6.98 -33.96 -25.61
C THR A 402 7.99 -33.58 -24.53
N ARG A 403 9.08 -32.93 -24.94
CA ARG A 403 9.95 -32.17 -24.04
C ARG A 403 9.64 -30.67 -24.18
N VAL A 404 9.72 -29.93 -23.08
CA VAL A 404 9.63 -28.47 -23.09
C VAL A 404 10.97 -27.90 -22.69
N ASN A 405 11.48 -26.98 -23.50
CA ASN A 405 12.72 -26.26 -23.27
C ASN A 405 12.43 -24.76 -23.27
N THR A 406 13.40 -23.97 -22.82
CA THR A 406 13.37 -22.50 -22.91
C THR A 406 14.58 -22.01 -23.69
N ALA A 407 14.46 -20.82 -24.28
CA ALA A 407 15.55 -20.16 -24.96
C ALA A 407 15.48 -18.64 -24.75
N SER A 408 16.64 -18.01 -24.63
CA SER A 408 16.78 -16.55 -24.67
C SER A 408 17.15 -16.10 -26.08
N VAL A 409 16.70 -14.92 -26.47
CA VAL A 409 16.95 -14.29 -27.75
C VAL A 409 17.82 -13.06 -27.54
N THR A 410 18.86 -12.91 -28.33
CA THR A 410 19.66 -11.69 -28.37
C THR A 410 19.48 -10.98 -29.71
N SER A 411 19.89 -9.72 -29.79
CA SER A 411 19.88 -8.98 -31.07
C SER A 411 20.68 -9.69 -32.18
N THR A 412 21.67 -10.54 -31.82
CA THR A 412 22.49 -11.29 -32.78
C THR A 412 21.90 -12.64 -33.16
N SER A 413 21.22 -13.34 -32.24
CA SER A 413 20.58 -14.63 -32.54
C SER A 413 19.22 -14.47 -33.21
N ARG A 414 18.54 -13.34 -32.99
CA ARG A 414 17.22 -13.06 -33.55
C ARG A 414 17.24 -12.97 -35.07
N ASN A 415 16.30 -13.66 -35.71
CA ASN A 415 16.03 -13.50 -37.13
C ASN A 415 15.41 -12.11 -37.40
N PRO A 416 16.11 -11.20 -38.10
CA PRO A 416 15.65 -9.82 -38.29
C PRO A 416 14.46 -9.71 -39.24
N LYS A 417 14.10 -10.79 -39.95
CA LYS A 417 12.93 -10.84 -40.83
C LYS A 417 11.62 -11.02 -40.06
N ILE A 418 11.68 -11.43 -38.79
CA ILE A 418 10.50 -11.68 -37.96
C ILE A 418 10.11 -10.43 -37.18
N LYS A 419 8.93 -9.89 -37.52
CA LYS A 419 8.37 -8.69 -36.88
C LYS A 419 7.84 -8.97 -35.46
N GLY A 420 7.66 -7.91 -34.66
CA GLY A 420 7.09 -7.98 -33.31
C GLY A 420 8.15 -7.96 -32.20
N SER A 421 7.72 -7.97 -30.95
CA SER A 421 8.60 -8.05 -29.76
C SER A 421 8.44 -9.41 -29.06
N ILE A 422 9.42 -9.79 -28.25
CA ILE A 422 9.38 -10.99 -27.40
C ILE A 422 9.50 -10.50 -25.96
N SER A 423 8.58 -10.87 -25.08
CA SER A 423 8.62 -10.50 -23.67
C SER A 423 9.88 -11.07 -23.01
N GLY A 424 10.54 -10.27 -22.17
CA GLY A 424 11.76 -10.70 -21.46
C GLY A 424 12.96 -11.10 -22.34
N ASN A 425 12.82 -11.05 -23.67
CA ASN A 425 13.70 -11.71 -24.64
C ASN A 425 13.87 -13.23 -24.40
N SER A 426 12.83 -13.92 -23.93
CA SER A 426 12.83 -15.37 -23.73
C SER A 426 11.52 -16.01 -24.17
N TYR A 427 11.54 -17.31 -24.44
CA TYR A 427 10.35 -18.08 -24.79
C TYR A 427 10.51 -19.56 -24.42
N ALA A 428 9.40 -20.28 -24.30
CA ALA A 428 9.40 -21.74 -24.24
C ALA A 428 9.13 -22.35 -25.61
N TYR A 429 9.66 -23.54 -25.84
CA TYR A 429 9.36 -24.32 -27.03
C TYR A 429 9.30 -25.82 -26.75
N THR A 430 8.46 -26.52 -27.51
CA THR A 430 8.35 -27.97 -27.43
C THR A 430 9.31 -28.66 -28.38
N VAL A 431 9.77 -29.85 -28.00
CA VAL A 431 10.56 -30.75 -28.83
C VAL A 431 9.90 -32.13 -28.82
N PRO A 432 9.54 -32.68 -29.99
CA PRO A 432 8.97 -34.02 -30.07
C PRO A 432 10.04 -35.07 -29.79
N LEU A 433 9.68 -36.14 -29.07
CA LEU A 433 10.56 -37.31 -28.88
C LEU A 433 10.66 -38.20 -30.13
N SER A 434 9.85 -37.94 -31.17
CA SER A 434 9.87 -38.67 -32.44
C SER A 434 9.39 -37.78 -33.59
N LEU A 435 9.96 -37.96 -34.78
CA LEU A 435 9.83 -37.01 -35.89
C LEU A 435 8.39 -36.63 -36.26
N ASN A 436 7.44 -37.58 -36.25
CA ASN A 436 6.07 -37.33 -36.72
C ASN A 436 5.05 -37.22 -35.58
N THR A 437 5.52 -36.93 -34.36
CA THR A 437 4.65 -36.83 -33.18
C THR A 437 4.23 -35.38 -32.96
N ALA A 438 2.93 -35.18 -32.75
CA ALA A 438 2.38 -33.91 -32.29
C ALA A 438 2.84 -33.62 -30.86
N THR A 439 3.23 -32.38 -30.60
CA THR A 439 3.61 -31.92 -29.25
C THR A 439 2.53 -31.05 -28.63
N ASN A 440 2.65 -30.85 -27.32
CA ASN A 440 1.80 -29.93 -26.60
C ASN A 440 2.56 -29.26 -25.45
N ILE A 441 2.04 -28.13 -25.00
CA ILE A 441 2.52 -27.41 -23.82
C ILE A 441 1.32 -26.96 -22.99
N ALA A 442 1.45 -26.94 -21.67
CA ALA A 442 0.36 -26.56 -20.79
C ALA A 442 0.82 -25.60 -19.70
N TYR A 443 -0.05 -24.66 -19.34
CA TYR A 443 0.22 -23.59 -18.38
C TYR A 443 -0.86 -23.54 -17.29
N LYS A 444 -0.43 -23.27 -16.06
CA LYS A 444 -1.26 -22.84 -14.93
C LYS A 444 -1.61 -21.36 -15.12
N LEU A 445 -2.88 -21.00 -14.94
CA LEU A 445 -3.36 -19.62 -15.01
C LEU A 445 -3.53 -19.06 -13.59
N PRO A 446 -2.61 -18.23 -13.08
CA PRO A 446 -2.65 -17.75 -11.69
C PRO A 446 -3.71 -16.67 -11.49
N ASN A 447 -4.17 -16.50 -10.24
CA ASN A 447 -4.97 -15.35 -9.79
C ASN A 447 -6.25 -15.06 -10.61
N VAL A 448 -6.81 -16.08 -11.26
CA VAL A 448 -8.04 -15.92 -12.05
C VAL A 448 -9.22 -15.56 -11.14
N LEU A 449 -9.90 -14.47 -11.47
CA LEU A 449 -11.17 -14.05 -10.86
C LEU A 449 -12.39 -14.62 -11.59
N SER A 450 -13.54 -14.64 -10.92
CA SER A 450 -14.84 -15.02 -11.48
C SER A 450 -15.40 -13.95 -12.43
N THR A 451 -14.76 -13.76 -13.58
CA THR A 451 -15.14 -12.77 -14.60
C THR A 451 -14.81 -13.28 -16.01
N LYS A 452 -15.01 -12.43 -17.01
CA LYS A 452 -14.68 -12.70 -18.41
C LYS A 452 -13.28 -12.24 -18.76
N TYR A 453 -12.60 -13.04 -19.58
CA TYR A 453 -11.31 -12.69 -20.16
C TYR A 453 -11.30 -12.98 -21.66
N ASP A 454 -10.63 -12.12 -22.42
CA ASP A 454 -10.10 -12.51 -23.73
C ASP A 454 -8.74 -13.18 -23.50
N ILE A 455 -8.58 -14.42 -23.96
CA ILE A 455 -7.40 -15.24 -23.70
C ILE A 455 -6.58 -15.33 -24.99
N TYR A 456 -5.32 -14.92 -24.92
CA TYR A 456 -4.38 -14.89 -26.04
C TYR A 456 -3.17 -15.78 -25.77
N ALA A 457 -2.61 -16.34 -26.84
CA ALA A 457 -1.24 -16.84 -26.84
C ALA A 457 -0.40 -16.04 -27.83
N ILE A 458 0.80 -15.67 -27.41
CA ILE A 458 1.82 -15.08 -28.27
C ILE A 458 2.73 -16.20 -28.76
N ILE A 459 2.61 -16.53 -30.04
CA ILE A 459 3.29 -17.64 -30.69
C ILE A 459 4.43 -17.12 -31.56
N LEU A 460 5.60 -17.75 -31.46
CA LEU A 460 6.75 -17.43 -32.31
C LEU A 460 6.87 -18.43 -33.46
N PRO A 461 7.41 -18.02 -34.61
CA PRO A 461 7.76 -18.95 -35.66
C PRO A 461 9.01 -19.75 -35.29
N GLU A 462 9.11 -20.99 -35.76
CA GLU A 462 10.22 -21.91 -35.45
C GLU A 462 11.60 -21.40 -35.92
N ASN A 463 11.65 -20.41 -36.82
CA ASN A 463 12.87 -19.79 -37.32
C ASN A 463 13.24 -18.49 -36.58
N ILE A 464 12.63 -18.22 -35.41
CA ILE A 464 12.87 -16.98 -34.66
C ILE A 464 14.36 -16.76 -34.33
N GLN A 465 15.13 -17.82 -34.13
CA GLN A 465 16.58 -17.78 -33.91
C GLN A 465 17.41 -18.45 -35.02
N ASP A 466 16.79 -18.73 -36.17
CA ASP A 466 17.47 -19.30 -37.33
C ASP A 466 17.39 -18.33 -38.51
N THR A 467 18.48 -17.57 -38.70
CA THR A 467 18.59 -16.53 -39.73
C THR A 467 18.73 -17.09 -41.14
N LEU A 468 19.07 -18.39 -41.27
CA LEU A 468 19.34 -19.05 -42.55
C LEU A 468 18.16 -19.88 -43.05
N LYS A 469 17.20 -20.24 -42.18
CA LYS A 469 16.03 -21.04 -42.55
C LYS A 469 15.09 -20.31 -43.51
N THR A 470 14.96 -20.86 -44.71
CA THR A 470 14.12 -20.32 -45.80
C THR A 470 12.74 -20.97 -45.92
N ASN A 471 12.61 -22.24 -45.52
CA ASN A 471 11.36 -23.00 -45.56
C ASN A 471 10.81 -23.20 -44.14
N THR A 472 10.22 -22.14 -43.58
CA THR A 472 9.62 -22.17 -42.24
C THR A 472 8.19 -22.67 -42.33
N MET A 473 7.84 -23.72 -41.58
CA MET A 473 6.49 -24.25 -41.57
C MET A 473 5.64 -23.53 -40.52
N PRO A 474 4.38 -23.16 -40.84
CA PRO A 474 3.46 -22.63 -39.83
C PRO A 474 3.09 -23.70 -38.80
N LEU A 475 2.72 -23.27 -37.59
CA LEU A 475 2.15 -24.13 -36.57
C LEU A 475 0.65 -24.23 -36.78
N LYS A 476 0.10 -25.46 -36.81
CA LYS A 476 -1.34 -25.71 -36.72
C LYS A 476 -1.68 -26.29 -35.34
N PHE A 477 -2.46 -25.57 -34.54
CA PHE A 477 -2.70 -25.92 -33.14
C PHE A 477 -4.11 -25.56 -32.67
N ALA A 478 -4.55 -26.20 -31.58
CA ALA A 478 -5.75 -25.82 -30.84
C ALA A 478 -5.40 -25.57 -29.37
N ALA A 479 -6.28 -24.85 -28.68
CA ALA A 479 -6.18 -24.56 -27.27
C ALA A 479 -7.30 -25.25 -26.49
N THR A 480 -6.98 -25.86 -25.35
CA THR A 480 -7.95 -26.42 -24.41
C THR A 480 -7.77 -25.79 -23.04
N ILE A 481 -8.83 -25.19 -22.51
CA ILE A 481 -8.86 -24.68 -21.14
C ILE A 481 -9.61 -25.66 -20.22
N ASN A 482 -9.02 -26.00 -19.08
CA ASN A 482 -9.66 -26.78 -18.02
C ASN A 482 -9.91 -25.89 -16.79
N TYR A 483 -11.12 -25.95 -16.25
CA TYR A 483 -11.61 -25.08 -15.18
C TYR A 483 -12.78 -25.74 -14.43
N TYR A 484 -13.16 -25.21 -13.28
CA TYR A 484 -14.34 -25.62 -12.52
C TYR A 484 -15.52 -24.70 -12.85
N ASP A 485 -16.71 -25.27 -13.01
CA ASP A 485 -17.94 -24.50 -13.19
C ASP A 485 -18.65 -24.17 -11.86
N GLY A 486 -18.09 -24.62 -10.75
CA GLY A 486 -18.62 -24.43 -9.39
C GLY A 486 -19.77 -25.36 -9.00
N THR A 487 -20.20 -26.25 -9.89
CA THR A 487 -21.34 -27.15 -9.65
C THR A 487 -20.94 -28.55 -9.18
N SER A 488 -19.66 -28.93 -9.35
CA SER A 488 -19.12 -30.23 -8.95
C SER A 488 -17.60 -30.20 -8.75
N GLU A 489 -17.05 -31.27 -8.18
CA GLU A 489 -15.60 -31.51 -8.07
C GLU A 489 -14.91 -31.86 -9.41
N LEU A 490 -15.67 -31.96 -10.49
CA LEU A 490 -15.15 -32.31 -11.81
C LEU A 490 -14.83 -31.06 -12.62
N GLU A 491 -13.62 -31.02 -13.16
CA GLU A 491 -13.24 -29.99 -14.13
C GLU A 491 -14.05 -30.13 -15.43
N LYS A 492 -14.37 -28.98 -16.01
CA LYS A 492 -14.88 -28.82 -17.37
C LYS A 492 -13.73 -28.45 -18.28
N SER A 493 -13.87 -28.83 -19.54
CA SER A 493 -12.91 -28.50 -20.60
C SER A 493 -13.61 -27.78 -21.74
N LYS A 494 -12.99 -26.74 -22.29
CA LYS A 494 -13.41 -26.10 -23.54
C LYS A 494 -12.23 -26.07 -24.50
N THR A 495 -12.44 -26.56 -25.71
CA THR A 495 -11.44 -26.56 -26.78
C THR A 495 -11.82 -25.55 -27.86
N SER A 496 -10.83 -24.82 -28.36
CA SER A 496 -10.98 -23.87 -29.47
C SER A 496 -11.09 -24.61 -30.81
N GLU A 497 -11.33 -23.84 -31.87
CA GLU A 497 -11.01 -24.29 -33.23
C GLU A 497 -9.48 -24.37 -33.47
N ASP A 498 -9.10 -24.88 -34.64
CA ASP A 498 -7.71 -24.90 -35.08
C ASP A 498 -7.25 -23.50 -35.53
N PHE A 499 -6.07 -23.09 -35.06
CA PHE A 499 -5.36 -21.90 -35.49
C PHE A 499 -4.17 -22.27 -36.37
N ILE A 500 -3.77 -21.34 -37.25
CA ILE A 500 -2.54 -21.44 -38.05
C ILE A 500 -1.71 -20.19 -37.77
N SER A 501 -0.49 -20.35 -37.24
CA SER A 501 0.38 -19.22 -36.90
C SER A 501 1.02 -18.57 -38.13
N ASP A 502 1.22 -17.26 -38.07
CA ASP A 502 2.00 -16.51 -39.06
C ASP A 502 3.51 -16.79 -38.90
N THR A 503 4.21 -17.11 -39.99
CA THR A 503 5.64 -17.41 -39.96
C THR A 503 6.54 -16.18 -40.06
N THR A 504 5.96 -14.99 -40.24
CA THR A 504 6.70 -13.74 -40.52
C THR A 504 6.73 -12.76 -39.35
N LYS A 505 6.05 -13.08 -38.25
CA LYS A 505 5.94 -12.23 -37.06
C LYS A 505 5.77 -13.08 -35.80
N VAL A 506 6.07 -12.47 -34.66
CA VAL A 506 5.55 -12.92 -33.37
C VAL A 506 4.03 -12.68 -33.39
N ASP A 507 3.27 -13.77 -33.36
CA ASP A 507 1.83 -13.77 -33.68
C ASP A 507 0.99 -13.81 -32.41
N THR A 508 0.13 -12.81 -32.24
CA THR A 508 -0.81 -12.73 -31.11
C THR A 508 -2.14 -13.37 -31.51
N VAL A 509 -2.40 -14.57 -31.03
CA VAL A 509 -3.57 -15.37 -31.40
C VAL A 509 -4.63 -15.29 -30.29
N LEU A 510 -5.83 -14.79 -30.62
CA LEU A 510 -6.98 -14.83 -29.72
C LEU A 510 -7.55 -16.25 -29.66
N LEU A 511 -7.35 -16.94 -28.54
CA LEU A 511 -7.75 -18.33 -28.34
C LEU A 511 -9.23 -18.44 -27.94
N PHE A 512 -9.64 -17.61 -26.98
CA PHE A 512 -11.00 -17.57 -26.48
C PHE A 512 -11.42 -16.12 -26.26
N LYS A 513 -12.51 -15.72 -26.92
CA LYS A 513 -13.15 -14.42 -26.70
C LYS A 513 -14.18 -14.54 -25.59
N ASP A 514 -14.22 -13.56 -24.69
CA ASP A 514 -15.21 -13.41 -23.62
C ASP A 514 -15.39 -14.69 -22.78
N PHE A 515 -14.29 -15.40 -22.49
CA PHE A 515 -14.32 -16.63 -21.71
C PHE A 515 -14.66 -16.31 -20.24
N GLN A 516 -15.83 -16.77 -19.78
CA GLN A 516 -16.26 -16.63 -18.39
C GLN A 516 -15.66 -17.74 -17.53
N PHE A 517 -14.89 -17.37 -16.51
CA PHE A 517 -14.61 -18.26 -15.38
C PHE A 517 -15.76 -18.15 -14.37
N PRO A 518 -16.48 -19.24 -14.06
CA PRO A 518 -17.63 -19.18 -13.14
C PRO A 518 -17.23 -18.98 -11.67
N ILE A 519 -16.00 -19.33 -11.32
CA ILE A 519 -15.42 -19.19 -9.99
C ILE A 519 -14.01 -18.59 -10.08
N ALA A 520 -13.58 -17.99 -8.97
CA ALA A 520 -12.26 -17.46 -8.74
C ALA A 520 -11.34 -18.54 -8.17
N TYR A 521 -10.05 -18.35 -8.42
CA TYR A 521 -8.94 -19.17 -7.95
C TYR A 521 -7.95 -18.34 -7.13
N GLN A 522 -7.99 -16.99 -7.25
CA GLN A 522 -7.19 -16.10 -6.41
C GLN A 522 -7.44 -16.38 -4.93
N GLY A 523 -6.35 -16.50 -4.15
CA GLY A 523 -6.42 -16.79 -2.71
C GLY A 523 -6.62 -18.27 -2.35
N VAL A 524 -6.68 -19.18 -3.32
CA VAL A 524 -6.73 -20.62 -3.09
C VAL A 524 -5.39 -21.24 -3.47
N ASP A 525 -4.66 -21.75 -2.48
CA ASP A 525 -3.33 -22.30 -2.68
C ASP A 525 -3.32 -23.49 -3.67
N ASN A 526 -2.35 -23.47 -4.58
CA ASN A 526 -2.06 -24.54 -5.55
C ASN A 526 -3.25 -24.90 -6.47
N ALA A 527 -4.24 -24.01 -6.62
CA ALA A 527 -5.42 -24.22 -7.44
C ALA A 527 -5.45 -23.25 -8.62
N TYR A 528 -5.50 -23.77 -9.84
CA TYR A 528 -5.45 -22.96 -11.06
C TYR A 528 -6.30 -23.60 -12.17
N PRO A 529 -6.97 -22.81 -13.02
CA PRO A 529 -7.31 -23.26 -14.36
C PRO A 529 -6.02 -23.59 -15.13
N THR A 530 -6.14 -24.45 -16.13
CA THR A 530 -5.01 -24.81 -16.99
C THR A 530 -5.33 -24.56 -18.45
N LEU A 531 -4.36 -24.06 -19.21
CA LEU A 531 -4.45 -23.87 -20.66
C LEU A 531 -3.43 -24.77 -21.35
N LYS A 532 -3.90 -25.68 -22.18
CA LYS A 532 -3.07 -26.54 -23.03
C LYS A 532 -3.11 -26.05 -24.47
N LEU A 533 -1.95 -25.87 -25.09
CA LEU A 533 -1.79 -25.69 -26.53
C LEU A 533 -1.27 -26.99 -27.14
N GLU A 534 -1.92 -27.49 -28.19
CA GLU A 534 -1.62 -28.79 -28.77
C GLU A 534 -1.56 -28.71 -30.30
N VAL A 535 -0.51 -29.32 -30.88
CA VAL A 535 -0.40 -29.47 -32.34
C VAL A 535 -1.52 -30.38 -32.83
N THR A 536 -2.33 -29.88 -33.76
CA THR A 536 -3.47 -30.63 -34.33
C THR A 536 -3.22 -31.12 -35.76
N ALA A 537 -2.06 -30.80 -36.33
CA ALA A 537 -1.62 -31.37 -37.60
C ALA A 537 -1.51 -32.90 -37.52
N GLY A 538 -2.07 -33.60 -38.50
CA GLY A 538 -1.97 -35.06 -38.54
C GLY A 538 -0.54 -35.54 -38.85
N PRO A 539 -0.19 -36.82 -38.54
CA PRO A 539 1.16 -37.35 -38.79
C PRO A 539 1.63 -37.27 -40.24
N ARG A 540 0.71 -37.18 -41.21
CA ARG A 540 1.03 -37.03 -42.64
C ARG A 540 1.31 -35.59 -43.05
N GLU A 541 0.91 -34.60 -42.26
CA GLU A 541 1.07 -33.17 -42.51
C GLU A 541 2.29 -32.58 -41.77
N ILE A 542 2.63 -33.15 -40.62
CA ILE A 542 3.81 -32.80 -39.83
C ILE A 542 5.08 -32.92 -40.67
N ASN A 543 5.97 -31.93 -40.54
CA ASN A 543 7.25 -31.79 -41.26
C ASN A 543 7.14 -31.70 -42.79
N LYS A 544 5.93 -31.53 -43.31
CA LYS A 544 5.68 -31.29 -44.75
C LYS A 544 4.94 -29.99 -44.97
N LYS A 545 3.93 -29.74 -44.15
CA LYS A 545 3.06 -28.56 -44.22
C LYS A 545 3.09 -27.75 -42.93
N TYR A 546 3.14 -28.43 -41.79
CA TYR A 546 3.13 -27.80 -40.48
C TYR A 546 4.30 -28.27 -39.62
N THR A 547 4.82 -27.38 -38.79
CA THR A 547 5.76 -27.76 -37.73
C THR A 547 5.00 -28.54 -36.64
N ASN A 548 5.72 -29.41 -35.94
CA ASN A 548 5.19 -30.13 -34.78
C ASN A 548 5.72 -29.60 -33.45
N SER A 549 6.33 -28.42 -33.46
CA SER A 549 6.87 -27.74 -32.28
C SER A 549 6.14 -26.42 -32.07
N ILE A 550 5.77 -26.13 -30.83
CA ILE A 550 5.08 -24.92 -30.40
C ILE A 550 6.13 -24.03 -29.76
N TYR A 551 6.16 -22.74 -30.11
CA TYR A 551 7.04 -21.73 -29.50
C TYR A 551 6.14 -20.65 -28.88
N VAL A 552 6.21 -20.48 -27.57
CA VAL A 552 5.33 -19.60 -26.79
C VAL A 552 6.15 -18.55 -26.06
N ASP A 553 5.87 -17.28 -26.37
CA ASP A 553 6.41 -16.12 -25.66
C ASP A 553 5.65 -15.94 -24.36
N LYS A 554 4.32 -15.77 -24.46
CA LYS A 554 3.47 -15.43 -23.32
C LYS A 554 2.02 -15.84 -23.55
N ILE A 555 1.32 -16.17 -22.47
CA ILE A 555 -0.15 -16.25 -22.43
C ILE A 555 -0.67 -14.98 -21.74
N ILE A 556 -1.69 -14.34 -22.32
CA ILE A 556 -2.31 -13.13 -21.77
C ILE A 556 -3.79 -13.37 -21.58
N LEU A 557 -4.30 -13.14 -20.37
CA LEU A 557 -5.72 -13.03 -20.11
C LEU A 557 -6.03 -11.55 -19.94
N LYS A 558 -6.67 -10.95 -20.93
CA LYS A 558 -7.15 -9.58 -20.86
C LYS A 558 -8.50 -9.55 -20.16
N ALA A 559 -8.56 -8.97 -18.96
CA ALA A 559 -9.79 -8.90 -18.20
C ALA A 559 -10.78 -7.97 -18.92
N LYS A 560 -12.05 -8.36 -19.01
CA LYS A 560 -13.08 -7.48 -19.52
C LYS A 560 -13.34 -6.40 -18.49
N LYS A 561 -12.94 -5.16 -18.83
CA LYS A 561 -13.26 -3.96 -18.06
C LYS A 561 -14.78 -3.81 -17.99
N GLU A 562 -15.26 -3.28 -16.88
CA GLU A 562 -16.67 -2.99 -16.64
C GLU A 562 -17.22 -2.10 -17.77
N GLU A 563 -18.39 -2.47 -18.31
CA GLU A 563 -19.20 -1.61 -19.20
C GLU A 563 -19.97 -0.55 -18.42
#